data_AF-A0A497KDV6-F1
#
_entry.id   AF-A0A497KDV6-F1
#
_cell.length_a   1.000
_cell.length_b   1.000
_cell.length_c   1.000
_cell.angle_alpha   90.00
_cell.angle_beta   90.00
_cell.angle_gamma   90.00
#
_symmetry.space_group_name_H-M   'P 1'
#
loop_
_entity.id
_entity.type
_entity.pdbx_description
1 polymer ?
#
loop_
_entity_poly.entity_id
_entity_poly.type
_entity_poly.pdbx_seq_one_letter_code
_entity_poly.pdbx_strand_id
1 'polypeptide(L)'
;MSQETATLGLILVGWTAFYFLAKQFKLDEKGWDIAPLYALYKSTRLNDIIDKMAAINPTGWKTLGNIGIAASVGQGGFITYILLKNIWSFIFVPEQASPVQPLIPGVTISANSLPWFLLAAGIIILSHELGHGVMCIVEGVKVKSAAVMFAVITFGGAVEPDEEDMEKASIWSRMRIYAMGSIINLITGLLTIPVFIFFGQSMPIYLVIFFNWLYFVAINLAMMNMLPIGPLDGGQMWREFTQRFSYGQSLRTGATYGFIGLILMNIILSLSKFGLVPI
;
A
#
# COMPACT_ATOMS: atom_id res chain seq x y z
N MET A 1 -32.21 -0.28 -11.44
CA MET A 1 -30.77 -0.26 -11.12
C MET A 1 -30.61 0.18 -9.68
N SER A 2 -29.87 -0.56 -8.85
CA SER A 2 -29.50 -0.05 -7.52
C SER A 2 -28.59 1.17 -7.68
N GLN A 3 -28.58 2.08 -6.70
CA GLN A 3 -27.68 3.23 -6.69
C GLN A 3 -26.21 2.80 -6.89
N GLU A 4 -25.83 1.62 -6.40
CA GLU A 4 -24.51 1.02 -6.56
C GLU A 4 -24.20 0.67 -8.02
N THR A 5 -25.13 0.02 -8.72
CA THR A 5 -24.97 -0.29 -10.15
C THR A 5 -24.88 0.97 -11.03
N ALA A 6 -25.55 2.05 -10.63
CA ALA A 6 -25.47 3.33 -11.33
C ALA A 6 -24.10 4.01 -11.12
N THR A 7 -23.60 4.05 -9.89
CA THR A 7 -22.28 4.63 -9.57
C THR A 7 -21.15 3.87 -10.25
N LEU A 8 -21.13 2.53 -10.15
CA LEU A 8 -20.12 1.70 -10.83
C LEU A 8 -20.21 1.84 -12.36
N GLY A 9 -21.44 1.90 -12.90
CA GLY A 9 -21.67 2.16 -14.32
C GLY A 9 -21.11 3.51 -14.78
N LEU A 10 -21.31 4.58 -14.00
CA LEU A 10 -20.75 5.91 -14.29
C LEU A 10 -19.21 5.91 -14.25
N ILE A 11 -18.59 5.24 -13.29
CA ILE A 11 -17.13 5.12 -13.20
C ILE A 11 -16.60 4.40 -14.44
N LEU A 12 -17.20 3.27 -14.82
CA LEU A 12 -16.78 2.50 -15.99
C LEU A 12 -16.96 3.28 -17.30
N VAL A 13 -18.11 3.96 -17.47
CA VAL A 13 -18.36 4.81 -18.64
C VAL A 13 -17.38 5.98 -18.69
N GLY A 14 -17.14 6.66 -17.56
CA GLY A 14 -16.17 7.73 -17.45
C GLY A 14 -14.75 7.27 -17.77
N TRP A 15 -14.34 6.11 -17.25
CA TRP A 15 -13.03 5.51 -17.52
C TRP A 15 -12.88 5.11 -18.99
N THR A 16 -13.91 4.50 -19.58
CA THR A 16 -13.91 4.11 -21.00
C THR A 16 -13.78 5.35 -21.88
N ALA A 17 -14.55 6.41 -21.58
CA ALA A 17 -14.44 7.68 -22.30
C ALA A 17 -13.03 8.29 -22.16
N PHE A 18 -12.48 8.32 -20.94
CA PHE A 18 -11.10 8.76 -20.71
C PHE A 18 -10.09 7.96 -21.52
N TYR A 19 -10.16 6.62 -21.48
CA TYR A 19 -9.25 5.74 -22.22
C TYR A 19 -9.25 6.03 -23.72
N PHE A 20 -10.43 6.13 -24.33
CA PHE A 20 -10.54 6.45 -25.76
C PHE A 20 -10.05 7.86 -26.09
N LEU A 21 -10.43 8.86 -25.30
CA LEU A 21 -9.95 10.24 -25.50
C LEU A 21 -8.42 10.32 -25.34
N ALA A 22 -7.87 9.64 -24.34
CA ALA A 22 -6.45 9.64 -24.06
C ALA A 22 -5.63 9.02 -25.20
N LYS A 23 -6.12 7.93 -25.80
CA LYS A 23 -5.56 7.35 -27.03
C LYS A 23 -5.74 8.27 -28.24
N GLN A 24 -6.90 8.89 -28.40
CA GLN A 24 -7.17 9.84 -29.50
C GLN A 24 -6.25 11.07 -29.46
N PHE A 25 -5.99 11.61 -28.26
CA PHE A 25 -5.08 12.73 -28.05
C PHE A 25 -3.60 12.33 -27.96
N LYS A 26 -3.28 11.04 -28.18
CA LYS A 26 -1.92 10.48 -28.11
C LYS A 26 -1.20 10.89 -26.84
N LEU A 27 -1.89 10.81 -25.70
CA LEU A 27 -1.29 11.15 -24.40
C LEU A 27 -0.08 10.27 -24.08
N ASP A 28 0.02 9.08 -24.69
CA ASP A 28 1.19 8.21 -24.63
C ASP A 28 2.49 8.93 -25.06
N GLU A 29 2.41 9.82 -26.06
CA GLU A 29 3.56 10.63 -26.53
C GLU A 29 3.88 11.81 -25.58
N LYS A 30 3.06 12.04 -24.54
CA LYS A 30 3.15 13.15 -23.59
C LYS A 30 3.45 12.68 -22.16
N GLY A 31 4.05 11.49 -22.02
CA GLY A 31 4.47 10.93 -20.73
C GLY A 31 3.39 10.14 -19.99
N TRP A 32 2.26 9.84 -20.64
CA TRP A 32 1.29 8.89 -20.11
C TRP A 32 1.63 7.48 -20.56
N ASP A 33 1.33 6.50 -19.72
CA ASP A 33 1.27 5.09 -20.09
C ASP A 33 -0.14 4.59 -19.76
N ILE A 34 -0.93 4.36 -20.79
CA ILE A 34 -2.37 4.12 -20.68
C ILE A 34 -2.70 2.68 -21.07
N ALA A 35 -3.13 1.93 -20.07
CA ALA A 35 -3.65 0.57 -20.17
C ALA A 35 -5.17 0.54 -19.91
N PRO A 36 -5.87 -0.56 -20.25
CA PRO A 36 -7.32 -0.66 -20.06
C PRO A 36 -7.79 -0.48 -18.61
N LEU A 37 -6.93 -0.77 -17.61
CA LEU A 37 -7.29 -0.73 -16.18
C LEU A 37 -6.52 0.32 -15.37
N TYR A 38 -5.52 0.96 -15.97
CA TYR A 38 -4.75 2.00 -15.30
C TYR A 38 -4.16 2.99 -16.32
N ALA A 39 -3.83 4.18 -15.83
CA ALA A 39 -3.09 5.20 -16.54
C ALA A 39 -2.02 5.75 -15.59
N LEU A 40 -0.78 5.77 -16.05
CA LEU A 40 0.37 6.28 -15.31
C LEU A 40 0.81 7.57 -15.97
N TYR A 41 0.87 8.66 -15.23
CA TYR A 41 1.51 9.88 -15.69
C TYR A 41 2.92 9.96 -15.13
N LYS A 42 3.92 9.62 -15.95
CA LYS A 42 5.34 9.70 -15.58
C LYS A 42 5.85 11.13 -15.78
N SER A 43 6.48 11.69 -14.75
CA SER A 43 7.05 13.03 -14.84
C SER A 43 8.30 13.17 -13.98
N THR A 44 9.36 13.71 -14.58
CA THR A 44 10.57 14.11 -13.86
C THR A 44 10.35 15.36 -13.00
N ARG A 45 9.32 16.16 -13.29
CA ARG A 45 8.98 17.36 -12.48
C ARG A 45 8.53 17.00 -11.07
N LEU A 46 8.00 15.79 -10.88
CA LEU A 46 7.63 15.29 -9.56
C LEU A 46 8.89 14.95 -8.73
N ASN A 47 10.04 14.70 -9.37
CA ASN A 47 11.30 14.46 -8.68
C ASN A 47 11.76 15.71 -7.91
N ASP A 48 11.55 16.92 -8.46
CA ASP A 48 11.88 18.17 -7.77
C ASP A 48 11.15 18.32 -6.43
N ILE A 49 9.92 17.77 -6.32
CA ILE A 49 9.15 17.77 -5.07
C ILE A 49 9.81 16.81 -4.07
N ILE A 50 10.20 15.62 -4.53
CA ILE A 50 10.90 14.62 -3.71
C ILE A 50 12.23 15.17 -3.20
N ASP A 51 13.01 15.82 -4.07
CA ASP A 51 14.29 16.45 -3.72
C ASP A 51 14.11 17.53 -2.65
N LYS A 52 13.10 18.40 -2.82
CA LYS A 52 12.77 19.42 -1.82
C LYS A 52 12.38 18.80 -0.49
N MET A 53 11.55 17.76 -0.48
CA MET A 53 11.12 17.07 0.74
C MET A 53 12.31 16.39 1.44
N ALA A 54 13.18 15.72 0.70
CA ALA A 54 14.39 15.10 1.21
C ALA A 54 15.34 16.13 1.85
N ALA A 55 15.45 17.33 1.26
CA ALA A 55 16.30 18.40 1.75
C ALA A 55 15.81 19.07 3.06
N ILE A 56 14.53 18.92 3.44
CA ILE A 56 13.96 19.56 4.65
C ILE A 56 14.74 19.16 5.90
N ASN A 57 14.94 17.86 6.11
CA ASN A 57 15.68 17.33 7.25
C ASN A 57 16.23 15.93 6.95
N PRO A 58 17.37 15.83 6.25
CA PRO A 58 17.96 14.54 5.86
C PRO A 58 18.24 13.62 7.06
N THR A 59 18.69 14.18 8.18
CA THR A 59 18.92 13.43 9.43
C THR A 59 17.63 12.90 10.03
N GLY A 60 16.56 13.70 10.00
CA GLY A 60 15.23 13.29 10.43
C GLY A 60 14.69 12.14 9.61
N TRP A 61 14.79 12.23 8.28
CA TRP A 61 14.42 11.14 7.37
C TRP A 61 15.22 9.88 7.65
N LYS A 62 16.55 9.98 7.75
CA LYS A 62 17.41 8.82 8.02
C LYS A 62 17.09 8.15 9.36
N THR A 63 16.81 8.94 10.39
CA THR A 63 16.34 8.45 11.70
C THR A 63 15.01 7.71 11.54
N LEU A 64 14.06 8.30 10.81
CA LEU A 64 12.77 7.67 10.51
C LEU A 64 12.94 6.35 9.74
N GLY A 65 13.87 6.28 8.78
CA GLY A 65 14.19 5.05 8.07
C GLY A 65 14.75 3.96 9.00
N ASN A 66 15.63 4.31 9.95
CA ASN A 66 16.13 3.35 10.94
C ASN A 66 15.01 2.84 11.87
N ILE A 67 14.12 3.73 12.32
CA ILE A 67 12.91 3.35 13.06
C ILE A 67 12.03 2.44 12.19
N GLY A 68 11.88 2.78 10.92
CA GLY A 68 11.14 2.00 9.93
C GLY A 68 11.65 0.57 9.85
N ILE A 69 12.96 0.34 9.72
CA ILE A 69 13.54 -1.02 9.71
C ILE A 69 13.14 -1.81 10.97
N ALA A 70 13.24 -1.20 12.15
CA ALA A 70 12.85 -1.87 13.39
C ALA A 70 11.33 -2.15 13.44
N ALA A 71 10.52 -1.18 13.01
CA ALA A 71 9.07 -1.31 12.92
C ALA A 71 8.64 -2.41 11.94
N SER A 72 9.32 -2.55 10.80
CA SER A 72 9.06 -3.57 9.78
C SER A 72 9.09 -4.99 10.35
N VAL A 73 10.09 -5.28 11.19
CA VAL A 73 10.19 -6.59 11.87
C VAL A 73 9.00 -6.81 12.81
N GLY A 74 8.64 -5.77 13.57
CA GLY A 74 7.47 -5.82 14.46
C GLY A 74 6.16 -5.99 13.71
N GLN A 75 5.95 -5.24 12.64
CA GLN A 75 4.76 -5.30 11.78
C GLN A 75 4.61 -6.68 11.14
N GLY A 76 5.68 -7.19 10.51
CA GLY A 76 5.72 -8.52 9.91
C GLY A 76 5.44 -9.63 10.92
N GLY A 77 6.05 -9.56 12.11
CA GLY A 77 5.78 -10.50 13.20
C GLY A 77 4.34 -10.43 13.70
N PHE A 78 3.80 -9.22 13.89
CA PHE A 78 2.45 -9.00 14.39
C PHE A 78 1.37 -9.49 13.44
N ILE A 79 1.47 -9.19 12.13
CA ILE A 79 0.51 -9.70 11.14
C ILE A 79 0.59 -11.22 11.01
N THR A 80 1.80 -11.79 11.10
CA THR A 80 1.98 -13.25 11.11
C THR A 80 1.27 -13.87 12.31
N TYR A 81 1.43 -13.29 13.49
CA TYR A 81 0.73 -13.73 14.70
C TYR A 81 -0.79 -13.63 14.55
N ILE A 82 -1.32 -12.52 14.04
CA ILE A 82 -2.76 -12.34 13.81
C ILE A 82 -3.30 -13.42 12.87
N LEU A 83 -2.65 -13.66 11.73
CA LEU A 83 -3.10 -14.63 10.74
C LEU A 83 -3.07 -16.08 11.27
N LEU A 84 -2.03 -16.44 12.03
CA LEU A 84 -1.92 -17.76 12.67
C LEU A 84 -2.96 -17.92 13.79
N LYS A 85 -3.11 -16.91 14.64
CA LYS A 85 -4.14 -16.89 15.69
C LYS A 85 -5.53 -17.03 15.08
N ASN A 86 -5.80 -16.37 13.96
CA ASN A 86 -7.11 -16.44 13.32
C ASN A 86 -7.41 -17.84 12.77
N ILE A 87 -6.43 -18.54 12.17
CA ILE A 87 -6.58 -19.96 11.81
C ILE A 87 -6.85 -20.83 13.04
N TRP A 88 -6.12 -20.61 14.13
CA TRP A 88 -6.38 -21.29 15.40
C TRP A 88 -7.82 -21.04 15.88
N SER A 89 -8.28 -19.79 15.85
CA SER A 89 -9.66 -19.42 16.21
C SER A 89 -10.67 -20.14 15.33
N PHE A 90 -10.47 -20.26 14.01
CA PHE A 90 -11.38 -21.02 13.15
C PHE A 90 -11.54 -22.49 13.56
N ILE A 91 -10.48 -23.12 14.07
CA ILE A 91 -10.48 -24.55 14.43
C ILE A 91 -11.01 -24.78 15.85
N PHE A 92 -10.58 -23.96 16.81
CA PHE A 92 -10.76 -24.24 18.23
C PHE A 92 -11.72 -23.30 18.95
N VAL A 93 -11.84 -22.05 18.51
CA VAL A 93 -12.72 -21.05 19.14
C VAL A 93 -13.41 -20.21 18.08
N PRO A 94 -14.32 -20.81 17.27
CA PRO A 94 -14.79 -20.18 16.05
C PRO A 94 -15.42 -18.81 16.28
N GLU A 95 -16.11 -18.60 17.40
CA GLU A 95 -16.75 -17.32 17.76
C GLU A 95 -15.77 -16.14 17.83
N GLN A 96 -14.47 -16.39 18.05
CA GLN A 96 -13.43 -15.38 18.07
C GLN A 96 -12.72 -15.18 16.71
N ALA A 97 -13.08 -15.97 15.69
CA ALA A 97 -12.50 -15.83 14.36
C ALA A 97 -12.97 -14.52 13.71
N SER A 98 -12.04 -13.79 13.11
CA SER A 98 -12.30 -12.54 12.40
C SER A 98 -12.30 -12.77 10.89
N PRO A 99 -13.21 -12.14 10.13
CA PRO A 99 -13.24 -12.26 8.69
C PRO A 99 -12.00 -11.61 8.05
N VAL A 100 -11.29 -12.38 7.23
CA VAL A 100 -10.24 -11.91 6.33
C VAL A 100 -10.77 -12.08 4.91
N GLN A 101 -10.92 -10.99 4.17
CA GLN A 101 -11.55 -10.99 2.85
C GLN A 101 -10.96 -9.89 1.97
N PRO A 102 -10.98 -10.07 0.64
CA PRO A 102 -10.60 -9.01 -0.28
C PRO A 102 -11.57 -7.84 -0.22
N LEU A 103 -11.05 -6.63 -0.47
CA LEU A 103 -11.87 -5.42 -0.60
C LEU A 103 -12.42 -5.32 -2.02
N ILE A 104 -13.71 -5.55 -2.18
CA ILE A 104 -14.41 -5.55 -3.47
C ILE A 104 -15.47 -4.43 -3.47
N PRO A 105 -15.29 -3.39 -4.32
CA PRO A 105 -16.30 -2.34 -4.51
C PRO A 105 -17.68 -2.89 -4.85
N GLY A 106 -18.71 -2.45 -4.11
CA GLY A 106 -20.10 -2.88 -4.31
C GLY A 106 -20.43 -4.26 -3.76
N VAL A 107 -19.48 -4.95 -3.13
CA VAL A 107 -19.72 -6.26 -2.48
C VAL A 107 -19.32 -6.22 -1.02
N THR A 108 -18.04 -5.98 -0.73
CA THR A 108 -17.57 -5.80 0.64
C THR A 108 -17.48 -4.34 1.03
N ILE A 109 -17.35 -3.41 0.07
CA ILE A 109 -17.38 -1.98 0.33
C ILE A 109 -18.66 -1.40 -0.24
N SER A 110 -19.51 -0.81 0.63
CA SER A 110 -20.76 -0.19 0.18
C SER A 110 -20.52 0.98 -0.78
N ALA A 111 -21.46 1.22 -1.71
CA ALA A 111 -21.30 2.32 -2.68
C ALA A 111 -21.17 3.72 -2.03
N ASN A 112 -21.76 3.91 -0.84
CA ASN A 112 -21.66 5.17 -0.10
C ASN A 112 -20.28 5.36 0.53
N SER A 113 -19.63 4.27 0.96
CA SER A 113 -18.28 4.28 1.50
C SER A 113 -17.20 4.32 0.41
N LEU A 114 -17.52 3.86 -0.80
CA LEU A 114 -16.56 3.69 -1.88
C LEU A 114 -15.76 4.95 -2.22
N PRO A 115 -16.35 6.15 -2.42
CA PRO A 115 -15.56 7.35 -2.72
C PRO A 115 -14.52 7.69 -1.63
N TRP A 116 -14.89 7.48 -0.36
CA TRP A 116 -14.03 7.76 0.79
C TRP A 116 -12.92 6.72 0.93
N PHE A 117 -13.23 5.44 0.68
CA PHE A 117 -12.23 4.37 0.61
C PHE A 117 -11.20 4.66 -0.49
N LEU A 118 -11.65 4.99 -1.70
CA LEU A 118 -10.76 5.25 -2.83
C LEU A 118 -9.88 6.48 -2.61
N LEU A 119 -10.46 7.54 -2.03
CA LEU A 119 -9.70 8.73 -1.65
C LEU A 119 -8.64 8.41 -0.59
N ALA A 120 -9.01 7.66 0.46
CA ALA A 120 -8.09 7.24 1.51
C ALA A 120 -6.98 6.34 0.95
N ALA A 121 -7.34 5.31 0.18
CA ALA A 121 -6.39 4.40 -0.44
C ALA A 121 -5.41 5.14 -1.37
N GLY A 122 -5.90 6.07 -2.18
CA GLY A 122 -5.02 6.85 -3.05
C GLY A 122 -4.07 7.76 -2.30
N ILE A 123 -4.52 8.43 -1.23
CA ILE A 123 -3.64 9.24 -0.37
C ILE A 123 -2.57 8.37 0.29
N ILE A 124 -2.94 7.20 0.82
CA ILE A 124 -2.00 6.30 1.49
C ILE A 124 -0.98 5.72 0.50
N ILE A 125 -1.40 5.25 -0.66
CA ILE A 125 -0.47 4.72 -1.67
C ILE A 125 0.44 5.84 -2.19
N LEU A 126 -0.09 7.04 -2.41
CA LEU A 126 0.74 8.16 -2.86
C LEU A 126 1.78 8.55 -1.81
N SER A 127 1.39 8.69 -0.53
CA SER A 127 2.33 9.03 0.54
C SER A 127 3.36 7.93 0.80
N HIS A 128 2.96 6.67 0.66
CA HIS A 128 3.83 5.50 0.73
C HIS A 128 4.97 5.57 -0.30
N GLU A 129 4.61 5.76 -1.58
CA GLU A 129 5.56 5.86 -2.69
C GLU A 129 6.45 7.09 -2.59
N LEU A 130 5.87 8.23 -2.18
CA LEU A 130 6.65 9.44 -1.87
C LEU A 130 7.67 9.18 -0.75
N GLY A 131 7.32 8.39 0.26
CA GLY A 131 8.21 7.98 1.34
C GLY A 131 9.43 7.21 0.82
N HIS A 132 9.23 6.26 -0.09
CA HIS A 132 10.33 5.57 -0.76
C HIS A 132 11.22 6.54 -1.53
N GLY A 133 10.63 7.42 -2.35
CA GLY A 133 11.38 8.39 -3.14
C GLY A 133 12.22 9.34 -2.30
N VAL A 134 11.65 9.89 -1.22
CA VAL A 134 12.39 10.75 -0.29
C VAL A 134 13.59 10.01 0.30
N MET A 135 13.41 8.75 0.67
CA MET A 135 14.50 7.94 1.21
C MET A 135 15.56 7.57 0.18
N CYS A 136 15.19 7.36 -1.08
CA CYS A 136 16.16 7.18 -2.16
C CYS A 136 17.12 8.37 -2.21
N ILE A 137 16.59 9.60 -2.26
CA ILE A 137 17.42 10.81 -2.32
C ILE A 137 18.29 10.96 -1.06
N VAL A 138 17.74 10.71 0.13
CA VAL A 138 18.48 10.77 1.41
C VAL A 138 19.62 9.75 1.47
N GLU A 139 19.46 8.58 0.84
CA GLU A 139 20.48 7.54 0.74
C GLU A 139 21.41 7.68 -0.48
N GLY A 140 21.25 8.74 -1.27
CA GLY A 140 22.07 9.00 -2.46
C GLY A 140 21.71 8.15 -3.67
N VAL A 141 20.52 7.53 -3.68
CA VAL A 141 19.96 6.80 -4.82
C VAL A 141 19.10 7.75 -5.64
N LYS A 142 19.41 7.91 -6.93
CA LYS A 142 18.62 8.78 -7.81
C LYS A 142 17.24 8.21 -8.07
N VAL A 143 16.25 9.09 -8.22
CA VAL A 143 14.92 8.76 -8.72
C VAL A 143 14.88 9.07 -10.21
N LYS A 144 14.75 8.06 -11.07
CA LYS A 144 14.67 8.24 -12.54
C LYS A 144 13.39 8.94 -12.93
N SER A 145 12.28 8.44 -12.40
CA SER A 145 10.97 9.05 -12.62
C SER A 145 10.05 8.79 -11.42
N ALA A 146 9.14 9.72 -11.18
CA ALA A 146 7.98 9.49 -10.34
C ALA A 146 6.72 9.57 -11.21
N ALA A 147 5.72 8.77 -10.86
CA ALA A 147 4.46 8.71 -11.57
C ALA A 147 3.28 8.88 -10.61
N VAL A 148 2.26 9.57 -11.10
CA VAL A 148 0.92 9.47 -10.49
C VAL A 148 0.17 8.40 -11.26
N MET A 149 -0.33 7.41 -10.53
CA MET A 149 -1.10 6.31 -11.07
C MET A 149 -2.59 6.58 -10.88
N PHE A 150 -3.38 6.35 -11.91
CA PHE A 150 -4.84 6.34 -11.88
C PHE A 150 -5.29 4.96 -12.34
N ALA A 151 -5.81 4.14 -11.43
CA ALA A 151 -6.55 2.93 -11.76
C ALA A 151 -8.04 3.26 -11.94
N VAL A 152 -8.80 2.38 -12.59
CA VAL A 152 -10.26 2.53 -12.80
C VAL A 152 -10.98 2.95 -11.51
N ILE A 153 -10.52 2.44 -10.37
CA ILE A 153 -11.15 2.63 -9.08
C ILE A 153 -10.37 3.56 -8.14
N THR A 154 -9.04 3.70 -8.25
CA THR A 154 -8.27 4.50 -7.27
C THR A 154 -7.15 5.28 -7.95
N PHE A 155 -6.51 6.20 -7.24
CA PHE A 155 -5.21 6.75 -7.66
C PHE A 155 -4.10 6.23 -6.74
N GLY A 156 -2.85 6.58 -7.04
CA GLY A 156 -1.67 6.23 -6.26
C GLY A 156 -0.41 6.88 -6.81
N GLY A 157 0.75 6.47 -6.30
CA GLY A 157 2.06 6.86 -6.82
C GLY A 157 2.80 5.67 -7.42
N ALA A 158 3.91 5.97 -8.09
CA ALA A 158 5.00 5.02 -8.27
C ALA A 158 6.30 5.82 -8.28
N VAL A 159 7.33 5.30 -7.61
CA VAL A 159 8.68 5.86 -7.69
C VAL A 159 9.62 4.84 -8.32
N GLU A 160 10.36 5.27 -9.33
CA GLU A 160 11.31 4.44 -10.06
C GLU A 160 12.74 4.82 -9.65
N PRO A 161 13.36 4.11 -8.68
CA PRO A 161 14.75 4.34 -8.31
C PRO A 161 15.71 3.90 -9.42
N ASP A 162 16.89 4.50 -9.46
CA ASP A 162 17.96 4.05 -10.34
C ASP A 162 18.51 2.69 -9.87
N GLU A 163 18.40 1.68 -10.74
CA GLU A 163 18.78 0.30 -10.44
C GLU A 163 20.28 0.16 -10.14
N GLU A 164 21.16 0.88 -10.85
CA GLU A 164 22.60 0.79 -10.60
C GLU A 164 22.97 1.42 -9.26
N ASP A 165 22.38 2.58 -8.94
CA ASP A 165 22.58 3.22 -7.64
C ASP A 165 22.02 2.35 -6.50
N MET A 166 20.88 1.68 -6.72
CA MET A 166 20.32 0.71 -5.78
C MET A 166 21.25 -0.49 -5.54
N GLU A 167 21.85 -1.05 -6.58
CA GLU A 167 22.81 -2.16 -6.46
C GLU A 167 24.09 -1.75 -5.72
N LYS A 168 24.59 -0.54 -5.98
CA LYS A 168 25.78 0.03 -5.31
C LYS A 168 25.48 0.42 -3.85
N ALA A 169 24.23 0.68 -3.51
CA ALA A 169 23.84 1.10 -2.17
C ALA A 169 24.07 0.02 -1.11
N SER A 170 24.47 0.45 0.09
CA SER A 170 24.66 -0.45 1.22
C SER A 170 23.36 -1.19 1.56
N ILE A 171 23.48 -2.38 2.16
CA ILE A 171 22.31 -3.16 2.58
C ILE A 171 21.38 -2.34 3.50
N TRP A 172 21.95 -1.52 4.38
CA TRP A 172 21.19 -0.68 5.29
C TRP A 172 20.47 0.47 4.58
N SER A 173 21.08 1.03 3.53
CA SER A 173 20.45 2.04 2.68
C SER A 173 19.23 1.46 1.97
N ARG A 174 19.38 0.30 1.33
CA ARG A 174 18.25 -0.41 0.69
C ARG A 174 17.16 -0.79 1.70
N MET A 175 17.53 -1.29 2.87
CA MET A 175 16.57 -1.62 3.93
C MET A 175 15.79 -0.39 4.41
N ARG A 176 16.44 0.78 4.53
CA ARG A 176 15.74 2.03 4.87
C ARG A 176 14.77 2.43 3.75
N ILE A 177 15.19 2.36 2.49
CA ILE A 177 14.33 2.65 1.34
C ILE A 177 13.08 1.77 1.39
N TYR A 178 13.22 0.44 1.49
CA TYR A 178 12.05 -0.46 1.52
C TYR A 178 11.19 -0.31 2.78
N ALA A 179 11.77 0.04 3.93
CA ALA A 179 10.98 0.24 5.15
C ALA A 179 10.13 1.53 5.13
N MET A 180 10.46 2.49 4.26
CA MET A 180 9.90 3.84 4.34
C MET A 180 8.43 3.94 3.97
N GLY A 181 7.96 3.20 2.97
CA GLY A 181 6.54 3.18 2.65
C GLY A 181 5.70 2.68 3.83
N SER A 182 6.12 1.60 4.48
CA SER A 182 5.39 1.03 5.62
C SER A 182 5.37 1.95 6.84
N ILE A 183 6.49 2.58 7.20
CA ILE A 183 6.52 3.47 8.37
C ILE A 183 5.68 4.73 8.14
N ILE A 184 5.62 5.25 6.92
CA ILE A 184 4.73 6.37 6.57
C ILE A 184 3.26 5.97 6.73
N ASN A 185 2.89 4.78 6.26
CA ASN A 185 1.54 4.25 6.45
C ASN A 185 1.23 4.06 7.94
N LEU A 186 2.13 3.46 8.71
CA LEU A 186 1.95 3.26 10.15
C LEU A 186 1.74 4.58 10.88
N ILE A 187 2.62 5.57 10.65
CA ILE A 187 2.51 6.89 11.27
C ILE A 187 1.21 7.56 10.88
N THR A 188 0.83 7.51 9.59
CA THR A 188 -0.42 8.10 9.12
C THR A 188 -1.63 7.50 9.84
N GLY A 189 -1.67 6.16 9.97
CA GLY A 189 -2.73 5.48 10.73
C GLY A 189 -2.71 5.83 12.22
N LEU A 190 -1.55 5.87 12.86
CA LEU A 190 -1.47 6.24 14.28
C LEU A 190 -1.87 7.70 14.54
N LEU A 191 -1.59 8.60 13.60
CA LEU A 191 -1.98 10.02 13.68
C LEU A 191 -3.49 10.25 13.54
N THR A 192 -4.26 9.31 12.99
CA THR A 192 -5.73 9.45 12.99
C THR A 192 -6.33 9.24 14.38
N ILE A 193 -5.65 8.52 15.28
CA ILE A 193 -6.11 8.25 16.65
C ILE A 193 -6.32 9.56 17.43
N PRO A 194 -5.32 10.44 17.60
CA PRO A 194 -5.54 11.72 18.27
C PRO A 194 -6.57 12.60 17.54
N VAL A 195 -6.64 12.54 16.21
CA VAL A 195 -7.68 13.25 15.45
C VAL A 195 -9.09 12.81 15.90
N PHE A 196 -9.31 11.50 16.06
CA PHE A 196 -10.58 10.98 16.59
C PHE A 196 -10.82 11.35 18.05
N ILE A 197 -9.80 11.28 18.90
CA ILE A 197 -9.92 11.61 20.33
C ILE A 197 -10.34 13.07 20.52
N PHE A 198 -9.69 14.01 19.82
CA PHE A 198 -9.91 15.44 20.04
C PHE A 198 -11.08 16.00 19.22
N PHE A 199 -11.33 15.48 18.02
CA PHE A 199 -12.29 16.07 17.09
C PHE A 199 -13.45 15.16 16.70
N GLY A 200 -13.42 13.87 17.04
CA GLY A 200 -14.35 12.86 16.54
C GLY A 200 -15.83 13.18 16.83
N GLN A 201 -16.16 13.70 18.02
CA GLN A 201 -17.55 14.01 18.38
C GLN A 201 -18.14 15.21 17.61
N SER A 202 -17.30 16.14 17.16
CA SER A 202 -17.72 17.33 16.41
C SER A 202 -17.53 17.19 14.90
N MET A 203 -16.96 16.06 14.46
CA MET A 203 -16.59 15.85 13.08
C MET A 203 -17.81 15.49 12.22
N PRO A 204 -18.01 16.15 11.06
CA PRO A 204 -19.01 15.75 10.08
C PRO A 204 -18.90 14.26 9.72
N ILE A 205 -20.03 13.57 9.57
CA ILE A 205 -20.07 12.12 9.35
C ILE A 205 -19.21 11.66 8.17
N TYR A 206 -19.15 12.43 7.10
CA TYR A 206 -18.33 12.11 5.92
C TYR A 206 -16.83 12.14 6.22
N LEU A 207 -16.37 13.06 7.07
CA LEU A 207 -14.99 13.09 7.53
C LEU A 207 -14.70 11.93 8.48
N VAL A 208 -15.64 11.55 9.34
CA VAL A 208 -15.52 10.35 10.18
C VAL A 208 -15.35 9.10 9.32
N ILE A 209 -16.16 8.93 8.28
CA ILE A 209 -16.05 7.81 7.33
C ILE A 209 -14.69 7.83 6.63
N PHE A 210 -14.26 8.98 6.12
CA PHE A 210 -12.97 9.14 5.48
C PHE A 210 -11.79 8.77 6.40
N PHE A 211 -11.74 9.32 7.62
CA PHE A 211 -10.65 9.02 8.55
C PHE A 211 -10.67 7.57 9.03
N ASN A 212 -11.83 6.92 9.10
CA ASN A 212 -11.91 5.48 9.37
C ASN A 212 -11.28 4.67 8.24
N TRP A 213 -11.58 5.00 6.98
CA TRP A 213 -10.92 4.38 5.83
C TRP A 213 -9.43 4.68 5.78
N LEU A 214 -9.03 5.92 6.09
CA LEU A 214 -7.63 6.33 6.15
C LEU A 214 -6.87 5.50 7.19
N TYR A 215 -7.41 5.38 8.41
CA TYR A 215 -6.87 4.52 9.47
C TYR A 215 -6.78 3.06 9.01
N PHE A 216 -7.90 2.51 8.51
CA PHE A 216 -7.99 1.11 8.13
C PHE A 216 -6.99 0.76 7.04
N VAL A 217 -6.94 1.53 5.94
CA VAL A 217 -6.02 1.27 4.84
C VAL A 217 -4.58 1.51 5.27
N ALA A 218 -4.29 2.57 6.01
CA ALA A 218 -2.95 2.87 6.49
C ALA A 218 -2.37 1.74 7.35
N ILE A 219 -3.10 1.29 8.37
CA ILE A 219 -2.62 0.24 9.28
C ILE A 219 -2.52 -1.11 8.57
N ASN A 220 -3.54 -1.51 7.79
CA ASN A 220 -3.51 -2.78 7.08
C ASN A 220 -2.43 -2.82 6.01
N LEU A 221 -2.26 -1.77 5.21
CA LEU A 221 -1.24 -1.73 4.16
C LEU A 221 0.17 -1.69 4.77
N ALA A 222 0.37 -0.96 5.88
CA ALA A 222 1.64 -0.98 6.61
C ALA A 222 2.02 -2.40 7.08
N MET A 223 1.07 -3.14 7.65
CA MET A 223 1.33 -4.50 8.12
C MET A 223 1.52 -5.49 6.97
N MET A 224 0.62 -5.46 5.98
CA MET A 224 0.64 -6.41 4.86
C MET A 224 1.90 -6.24 4.02
N ASN A 225 2.35 -5.01 3.75
CA ASN A 225 3.56 -4.78 2.95
C ASN A 225 4.83 -5.31 3.62
N MET A 226 4.82 -5.57 4.94
CA MET A 226 5.99 -6.10 5.67
C MET A 226 6.04 -7.64 5.68
N LEU A 227 5.09 -8.32 5.05
CA LEU A 227 5.18 -9.76 4.84
C LEU A 227 6.32 -10.09 3.86
N PRO A 228 7.05 -11.20 4.04
CA PRO A 228 8.16 -11.59 3.18
C PRO A 228 7.66 -12.26 1.89
N ILE A 229 6.85 -11.52 1.13
CA ILE A 229 6.26 -11.92 -0.16
C ILE A 229 6.91 -11.05 -1.24
N GLY A 230 7.46 -11.66 -2.29
CA GLY A 230 8.32 -11.01 -3.28
C GLY A 230 7.91 -9.60 -3.76
N PRO A 231 6.66 -9.36 -4.19
CA PRO A 231 6.22 -8.05 -4.68
C PRO A 231 6.12 -6.96 -3.60
N LEU A 232 6.13 -7.32 -2.31
CA LEU A 232 5.96 -6.40 -1.20
C LEU A 232 7.32 -5.92 -0.67
N ASP A 233 7.33 -4.77 -0.01
CA ASP A 233 8.53 -4.17 0.60
C ASP A 233 9.25 -5.13 1.57
N GLY A 234 8.51 -5.85 2.41
CA GLY A 234 9.03 -6.84 3.34
C GLY A 234 9.65 -8.04 2.61
N GLY A 235 9.15 -8.37 1.41
CA GLY A 235 9.77 -9.33 0.50
C GLY A 235 11.10 -8.83 -0.05
N GLN A 236 11.20 -7.56 -0.40
CA GLN A 236 12.46 -6.93 -0.83
C GLN A 236 13.46 -6.91 0.32
N MET A 237 13.05 -6.51 1.52
CA MET A 237 13.89 -6.56 2.72
C MET A 237 14.36 -7.99 3.04
N TRP A 238 13.46 -8.97 2.93
CA TRP A 238 13.79 -10.39 3.10
C TRP A 238 14.79 -10.86 2.04
N ARG A 239 14.64 -10.40 0.79
CA ARG A 239 15.59 -10.67 -0.29
C ARG A 239 16.98 -10.16 0.04
N GLU A 240 17.09 -8.90 0.49
CA GLU A 240 18.36 -8.30 0.86
C GLU A 240 19.03 -9.04 2.03
N PHE A 241 18.25 -9.48 3.01
CA PHE A 241 18.75 -10.26 4.13
C PHE A 241 19.20 -11.67 3.74
N THR A 242 18.49 -12.32 2.81
CA THR A 242 18.71 -13.73 2.48
C THR A 242 19.75 -13.95 1.38
N GLN A 243 20.05 -12.95 0.54
CA GLN A 243 21.02 -13.08 -0.55
C GLN A 243 22.45 -13.44 -0.08
N ARG A 244 22.77 -13.19 1.19
CA ARG A 244 24.05 -13.57 1.80
C ARG A 244 24.21 -15.07 2.06
N PHE A 245 23.13 -15.85 1.94
CA PHE A 245 23.13 -17.28 2.15
C PHE A 245 23.09 -18.03 0.81
N SER A 246 23.81 -19.15 0.71
CA SER A 246 23.84 -19.99 -0.49
C SER A 246 22.46 -20.55 -0.88
N TYR A 247 21.58 -20.75 0.11
CA TYR A 247 20.20 -21.22 -0.06
C TYR A 247 19.17 -20.07 0.01
N GLY A 248 19.63 -18.81 -0.14
CA GLY A 248 18.79 -17.62 -0.04
C GLY A 248 17.60 -17.63 -1.00
N GLN A 249 17.77 -18.12 -2.23
CA GLN A 249 16.65 -18.25 -3.18
C GLN A 249 15.56 -19.18 -2.65
N SER A 250 15.91 -20.33 -2.08
CA SER A 250 14.95 -21.26 -1.49
C SER A 250 14.22 -20.65 -0.31
N LEU A 251 14.90 -19.87 0.54
CA LEU A 251 14.26 -19.14 1.65
C LEU A 251 13.23 -18.12 1.16
N ARG A 252 13.54 -17.37 0.10
CA ARG A 252 12.63 -16.36 -0.48
C ARG A 252 11.38 -17.02 -1.05
N THR A 253 11.57 -18.09 -1.83
CA THR A 253 10.49 -18.86 -2.44
C THR A 253 9.61 -19.51 -1.37
N GLY A 254 10.23 -20.16 -0.37
CA GLY A 254 9.52 -20.78 0.74
C GLY A 254 8.71 -19.79 1.57
N ALA A 255 9.30 -18.63 1.90
CA ALA A 255 8.59 -17.56 2.60
C ALA A 255 7.41 -17.03 1.77
N THR A 256 7.65 -16.70 0.49
CA THR A 256 6.60 -16.15 -0.40
C THR A 256 5.40 -17.08 -0.48
N TYR A 257 5.61 -18.36 -0.81
CA TYR A 257 4.49 -19.30 -0.94
C TYR A 257 3.87 -19.68 0.40
N GLY A 258 4.67 -19.76 1.47
CA GLY A 258 4.17 -20.01 2.82
C GLY A 258 3.20 -18.92 3.29
N PHE A 259 3.57 -17.65 3.11
CA PHE A 259 2.74 -16.51 3.49
C PHE A 259 1.53 -16.32 2.57
N ILE A 260 1.66 -16.58 1.26
CA ILE A 260 0.50 -16.64 0.36
C ILE A 260 -0.47 -17.72 0.83
N GLY A 261 0.02 -18.92 1.15
CA GLY A 261 -0.80 -20.00 1.69
C GLY A 261 -1.48 -19.63 3.00
N LEU A 262 -0.78 -18.95 3.91
CA LEU A 262 -1.32 -18.45 5.18
C LEU A 262 -2.48 -17.47 4.97
N ILE A 263 -2.32 -16.52 4.03
CA ILE A 263 -3.38 -15.55 3.69
C ILE A 263 -4.56 -16.26 3.03
N LEU A 264 -4.30 -17.11 2.03
CA LEU A 264 -5.36 -17.83 1.30
C LEU A 264 -6.17 -18.73 2.24
N MET A 265 -5.51 -19.42 3.18
CA MET A 265 -6.20 -20.23 4.19
C MET A 265 -7.13 -19.35 5.05
N ASN A 266 -6.65 -18.19 5.51
CA ASN A 266 -7.48 -17.24 6.24
C ASN A 266 -8.69 -16.78 5.43
N ILE A 267 -8.50 -16.46 4.14
CA ILE A 267 -9.58 -16.04 3.25
C ILE A 267 -10.60 -17.16 3.04
N ILE A 268 -10.14 -18.38 2.71
CA ILE A 268 -11.01 -19.53 2.43
C ILE A 268 -11.85 -19.87 3.67
N LEU A 269 -11.24 -19.93 4.85
CA LEU A 269 -11.95 -20.19 6.11
C LEU A 269 -12.96 -19.07 6.42
N SER A 270 -12.57 -17.81 6.19
CA SER A 270 -13.46 -16.66 6.38
C SER A 270 -14.67 -16.70 5.46
N LEU A 271 -14.47 -16.95 4.17
CA LEU A 271 -15.55 -17.05 3.18
C LEU A 271 -16.48 -18.24 3.48
N SER A 272 -15.91 -19.37 3.90
CA SER A 272 -16.68 -20.57 4.24
C SER A 272 -17.57 -20.36 5.47
N LYS A 273 -17.10 -19.56 6.42
CA LYS A 273 -17.81 -19.31 7.68
C LYS A 273 -18.77 -18.11 7.61
N PHE A 274 -18.31 -17.00 7.07
CA PHE A 274 -19.00 -15.71 7.13
C PHE A 274 -19.56 -15.27 5.78
N GLY A 275 -19.16 -15.89 4.67
CA GLY A 275 -19.37 -15.35 3.34
C GLY A 275 -18.61 -14.03 3.14
N LEU A 276 -19.07 -13.22 2.20
CA LEU A 276 -18.58 -11.85 2.02
C LEU A 276 -19.36 -10.91 2.93
N VAL A 277 -18.67 -10.23 3.83
CA VAL A 277 -19.27 -9.34 4.82
C VAL A 277 -19.03 -7.88 4.42
N PRO A 278 -20.07 -7.05 4.24
CA PRO A 278 -19.88 -5.63 4.00
C PRO A 278 -19.19 -4.92 5.18
N ILE A 279 -18.27 -4.01 4.87
CA ILE A 279 -17.48 -3.17 5.79
C ILE A 279 -17.66 -1.68 5.47
#